data_AF-A0A069A5L6-F1
#
_entry.id   AF-A0A069A5L6-F1
#
_cell.length_a   1.000
_cell.length_b   1.000
_cell.length_c   1.000
_cell.angle_alpha   90.00
_cell.angle_beta   90.00
_cell.angle_gamma   90.00
#
_symmetry.space_group_name_H-M   'P 1'
#
loop_
_entity.id
_entity.type
_entity.pdbx_description
1 polymer ?
#
loop_
_entity_poly.entity_id
_entity_poly.type
_entity_poly.pdbx_seq_one_letter_code
_entity_poly.pdbx_strand_id
1 'polypeptide(L)' 'MLKELRKKKKLTQIELAKRVGCHRSQISRLENNENKDLTIPALIELEIALGLEEKYLVNYFADEYIKKRKLHK' A
#
# COMPACT_ATOMS: atom_id res chain seq x y z
N MET A 1 5.13 -2.47 7.00
CA MET A 1 3.68 -2.60 7.26
C MET A 1 2.98 -3.44 6.19
N LEU A 2 2.90 -2.98 4.93
CA LEU A 2 2.13 -3.64 3.87
C LEU A 2 2.47 -5.13 3.67
N LYS A 3 3.76 -5.47 3.72
CA LYS A 3 4.26 -6.86 3.66
C LYS A 3 3.63 -7.78 4.72
N GLU A 4 3.44 -7.27 5.93
CA GLU A 4 2.87 -8.04 7.03
C GLU A 4 1.35 -8.20 6.88
N LEU A 5 0.65 -7.17 6.38
CA LEU A 5 -0.77 -7.27 6.05
C LEU A 5 -1.02 -8.31 4.95
N ARG A 6 -0.20 -8.31 3.89
CA ARG A 6 -0.27 -9.31 2.82
C ARG A 6 -0.06 -10.73 3.37
N LYS A 7 0.97 -10.94 4.19
CA LYS A 7 1.28 -12.24 4.78
C LYS A 7 0.16 -12.74 5.70
N LYS A 8 -0.46 -11.86 6.50
CA LYS A 8 -1.64 -12.20 7.33
C LYS A 8 -2.80 -12.72 6.47
N LYS A 9 -2.96 -12.19 5.26
CA LYS A 9 -3.95 -12.65 4.27
C LYS A 9 -3.47 -13.84 3.44
N LYS A 10 -2.28 -14.40 3.74
CA LYS A 10 -1.66 -15.56 3.07
C LYS A 10 -1.49 -15.38 1.55
N LEU A 11 -1.29 -14.15 1.09
CA LEU A 11 -1.10 -13.85 -0.33
C LEU A 11 0.39 -13.76 -0.68
N THR A 12 0.78 -14.23 -1.86
CA THR A 12 2.05 -13.87 -2.49
C THR A 12 2.00 -12.44 -3.06
N GLN A 13 3.15 -11.85 -3.36
CA GLN A 13 3.18 -10.53 -4.00
C GLN A 13 2.52 -10.55 -5.39
N ILE A 14 2.60 -11.67 -6.11
CA ILE A 14 1.96 -11.85 -7.43
C ILE A 14 0.44 -11.90 -7.27
N GLU A 15 -0.07 -12.63 -6.28
CA GLU A 15 -1.50 -12.73 -6.03
C GLU A 15 -2.11 -11.40 -5.61
N LEU A 16 -1.43 -10.65 -4.74
CA LEU A 16 -1.87 -9.31 -4.37
C LEU A 16 -1.87 -8.37 -5.57
N ALA A 17 -0.82 -8.42 -6.40
CA ALA A 17 -0.73 -7.60 -7.60
C ALA A 17 -1.87 -7.89 -8.59
N LYS A 18 -2.21 -9.19 -8.79
CA LYS A 18 -3.34 -9.61 -9.63
C LYS A 18 -4.68 -9.08 -9.11
N ARG A 19 -4.90 -9.09 -7.79
CA ARG A 19 -6.14 -8.57 -7.20
C ARG A 19 -6.29 -7.06 -7.37
N VAL A 20 -5.18 -6.33 -7.26
CA VAL A 20 -5.14 -4.87 -7.35
C VAL A 20 -5.10 -4.38 -8.81
N GLY A 21 -4.82 -5.27 -9.77
CA GLY A 21 -4.66 -4.90 -11.17
C GLY A 21 -3.35 -4.17 -11.46
N CYS A 22 -2.26 -4.52 -10.77
CA CYS A 22 -0.94 -3.91 -10.94
C CYS A 22 0.17 -4.94 -11.17
N HIS A 23 1.39 -4.48 -11.47
CA HIS A 23 2.53 -5.36 -11.66
C HIS A 23 3.17 -5.77 -10.32
N ARG A 24 3.69 -7.01 -10.21
CA ARG A 24 4.35 -7.50 -8.98
C ARG A 24 5.48 -6.59 -8.48
N SER A 25 6.22 -5.96 -9.41
CA SER A 25 7.28 -5.00 -9.03
C SER A 25 6.73 -3.77 -8.30
N GLN A 26 5.50 -3.35 -8.59
CA GLN A 26 4.85 -2.26 -7.85
C GLN A 26 4.62 -2.70 -6.40
N ILE A 27 4.03 -3.88 -6.16
CA ILE A 27 3.87 -4.41 -4.79
C ILE A 27 5.22 -4.52 -4.06
N SER A 28 6.27 -5.00 -4.73
CA SER A 28 7.60 -5.10 -4.11
C SER A 28 8.14 -3.73 -3.69
N ARG A 29 8.02 -2.70 -4.54
CA ARG A 29 8.46 -1.34 -4.22
C ARG A 29 7.66 -0.74 -3.06
N LEU A 30 6.36 -1.00 -3.01
CA LEU A 30 5.49 -0.56 -1.92
C LEU A 30 5.87 -1.20 -0.58
N GLU A 31 6.19 -2.50 -0.59
CA GLU A 31 6.62 -3.20 0.62
C GLU A 31 7.98 -2.70 1.15
N ASN A 32 8.82 -2.18 0.25
CA ASN A 32 10.14 -1.65 0.56
C ASN A 32 10.16 -0.12 0.76
N ASN A 33 9.01 0.57 0.74
CA ASN A 33 8.88 2.03 0.84
C ASN A 33 9.61 2.84 -0.27
N GLU A 34 9.90 2.21 -1.42
CA GLU A 34 10.67 2.82 -2.51
C GLU A 34 9.83 3.65 -3.48
N ASN A 35 8.49 3.49 -3.45
CA ASN A 35 7.58 4.30 -4.26
C ASN A 35 6.44 4.83 -3.38
N LYS A 36 6.37 6.16 -3.21
CA LYS A 36 5.33 6.83 -2.41
C LYS A 36 4.24 7.51 -3.24
N ASP A 37 4.36 7.50 -4.57
CA ASP A 37 3.36 8.06 -5.47
C ASP A 37 2.28 7.03 -5.81
N LEU A 38 1.60 6.55 -4.77
CA LEU A 38 0.36 5.81 -4.96
C LEU A 38 -0.80 6.77 -5.15
N THR A 39 -1.61 6.50 -6.16
CA THR A 39 -2.88 7.19 -6.33
C THR A 39 -3.87 6.70 -5.28
N ILE A 40 -4.81 7.56 -4.87
CA ILE A 40 -5.89 7.17 -3.95
C ILE A 40 -6.66 5.93 -4.45
N PRO A 41 -7.03 5.82 -5.75
CA PRO A 41 -7.64 4.60 -6.27
C PRO A 41 -6.81 3.33 -6.02
N ALA A 42 -5.50 3.37 -6.24
CA ALA A 42 -4.64 2.21 -6.00
C ALA A 42 -4.58 1.81 -4.51
N LEU A 43 -4.65 2.79 -3.61
CA LEU A 43 -4.73 2.54 -2.16
C LEU A 43 -6.06 1.90 -1.78
N ILE A 44 -7.17 2.35 -2.35
CA ILE A 44 -8.50 1.77 -2.12
C ILE A 44 -8.56 0.33 -2.62
N GLU A 45 -8.07 0.06 -3.83
CA GLU A 45 -8.01 -1.32 -4.37
C GLU A 45 -7.14 -2.23 -3.50
N LEU A 46 -6.05 -1.71 -2.93
CA LEU A 46 -5.22 -2.44 -1.97
C LEU A 46 -5.98 -2.73 -0.66
N GLU A 47 -6.73 -1.77 -0.12
CA GLU A 47 -7.56 -1.96 1.07
C GLU A 47 -8.60 -3.06 0.84
N ILE A 48 -9.30 -3.01 -0.29
CA ILE A 48 -10.30 -4.00 -0.69
C ILE A 48 -9.64 -5.38 -0.86
N ALA A 49 -8.54 -5.47 -1.61
CA ALA A 49 -7.84 -6.73 -1.86
C ALA A 49 -7.29 -7.39 -0.58
N LEU A 50 -6.95 -6.57 0.42
CA LEU A 50 -6.50 -7.00 1.73
C LEU A 50 -7.66 -7.20 2.72
N GLY A 51 -8.90 -6.85 2.36
CA GLY A 51 -10.06 -6.89 3.26
C GLY A 51 -9.78 -6.13 4.55
N LEU A 52 -9.31 -4.89 4.41
CA LEU A 52 -9.17 -3.93 5.50
C LEU A 52 -10.49 -3.16 5.64
N GLU A 53 -10.88 -2.88 6.87
CA GLU A 53 -12.02 -2.03 7.18
C GLU A 53 -11.52 -0.58 7.36
N GLU A 54 -12.31 0.39 6.90
CA GLU A 54 -12.00 1.83 6.88
C GLU A 54 -10.80 2.25 5.98
N LYS A 55 -10.59 3.57 5.86
CA LYS A 55 -9.55 4.24 5.04
C LYS A 55 -8.12 4.07 5.63
N TYR A 56 -7.78 2.86 6.10
CA TYR A 56 -6.56 2.57 6.85
C TYR A 56 -5.26 2.89 6.08
N LEU A 57 -5.11 2.35 4.87
CA LEU A 57 -3.93 2.62 4.04
C LEU A 57 -3.93 4.07 3.60
N VAL A 58 -5.09 4.62 3.20
CA VAL A 58 -5.18 6.03 2.79
C VAL A 58 -4.69 6.96 3.91
N ASN A 59 -5.15 6.76 5.15
CA ASN A 59 -4.71 7.54 6.31
C ASN A 59 -3.22 7.35 6.59
N TYR A 60 -2.73 6.11 6.58
CA TYR A 60 -1.32 5.81 6.81
C TYR A 60 -0.39 6.54 5.82
N PHE A 61 -0.70 6.45 4.51
CA PHE A 61 0.12 7.09 3.49
C PHE A 61 -0.01 8.62 3.51
N ALA A 62 -1.18 9.17 3.87
CA ALA A 62 -1.36 10.60 4.08
C ALA A 62 -0.50 11.12 5.24
N ASP A 63 -0.50 10.43 6.39
CA ASP A 63 0.32 10.79 7.55
C ASP A 63 1.81 10.74 7.23
N GLU A 64 2.28 9.70 6.54
CA GLU A 64 3.67 9.58 6.10
C GLU A 64 4.10 10.71 5.14
N TYR A 65 3.20 11.12 4.24
CA TYR A 65 3.43 12.24 3.36
C TYR A 65 3.53 13.57 4.13
N ILE A 66 2.61 13.82 5.06
CA ILE A 66 2.60 15.01 5.93
C ILE A 66 3.86 15.07 6.79
N LYS A 67 4.27 13.96 7.42
CA LYS A 67 5.51 13.88 8.21
C LYS A 67 6.74 14.23 7.37
N LYS A 68 6.87 13.65 6.18
CA LYS A 68 7.99 13.96 5.27
C LYS A 68 8.03 15.44 4.92
N ARG A 69 6.88 16.05 4.60
CA ARG A 69 6.77 17.49 4.33
C ARG A 69 7.13 18.36 5.53
N LYS A 70 6.75 17.97 6.75
CA LYS A 70 7.09 18.69 7.99
C LYS A 70 8.56 18.59 8.36
N LEU A 71 9.21 17.46 8.08
CA LEU A 71 10.66 17.25 8.31
C LEU A 71 11.57 18.04 7.35
N HIS A 72 11.02 18.55 6.25
CA HIS A 72 11.75 19.38 5.27
C HIS A 72 11.40 20.87 5.38
N LYS A 73 10.76 21.28 6.48
CA LYS A 73 10.57 22.68 6.90
C LYS A 73 11.44 22.97 8.11
#